data_AF-A0A453T6W7-F1
#
_entry.id   AF-A0A453T6W7-F1
#
_cell.length_a   1.000
_cell.length_b   1.000
_cell.length_c   1.000
_cell.angle_alpha   90.00
_cell.angle_beta   90.00
_cell.angle_gamma   90.00
#
_symmetry.space_group_name_H-M   'P 1'
#
loop_
_entity.id
_entity.type
_entity.pdbx_description
1 polymer ?
#
loop_
_entity_poly.entity_id
_entity_poly.type
_entity_poly.pdbx_seq_one_letter_code
_entity_poly.pdbx_strand_id
1 'polypeptide(L)'
;PLPRVPLRLVPPPPPHAGAAVLRRLLRGLFTTEAPLPSPLSPSELDTISALIPRLISEGQVPAAGRLLSAALLLPGSPERLPFPPLAEHLASLPTLTPAFALLTALRHHPVRPSPLPLATPLLGHLLAMRRAREAASVLRWLCRPDSPLRPDAATYGIAVAGFCRLGDPKSALVALGEMASDGVRPSQELQEAVRDAMLHDARIEEAWALEEAMRLPEFKKTVEMVDKLLGAWED
;
A
#
# COMPACT_ATOMS: atom_id res chain seq x y z
N PRO A 1 -40.24 -65.74 21.84
CA PRO A 1 -39.81 -65.55 23.25
C PRO A 1 -38.41 -64.90 23.30
N LEU A 2 -38.38 -63.57 23.47
CA LEU A 2 -37.14 -62.79 23.64
C LEU A 2 -36.71 -62.83 25.12
N PRO A 3 -35.42 -62.99 25.45
CA PRO A 3 -34.99 -62.92 26.85
C PRO A 3 -34.88 -61.45 27.29
N ARG A 4 -35.53 -61.14 28.42
CA ARG A 4 -35.41 -59.86 29.14
C ARG A 4 -34.10 -59.86 29.93
N VAL A 5 -33.22 -58.90 29.68
CA VAL A 5 -32.02 -58.62 30.48
C VAL A 5 -32.37 -57.51 31.50
N PRO A 6 -31.99 -57.62 32.79
CA PRO A 6 -32.29 -56.59 33.77
C PRO A 6 -31.37 -55.37 33.59
N LEU A 7 -31.96 -54.17 33.54
CA LEU A 7 -31.23 -52.91 33.57
C LEU A 7 -30.67 -52.68 34.98
N ARG A 8 -29.34 -52.78 35.15
CA ARG A 8 -28.64 -52.23 36.33
C ARG A 8 -28.46 -50.73 36.13
N LEU A 9 -29.11 -49.93 36.96
CA LEU A 9 -28.84 -48.49 37.10
C LEU A 9 -27.44 -48.30 37.70
N VAL A 10 -26.55 -47.66 36.94
CA VAL A 10 -25.22 -47.21 37.40
C VAL A 10 -25.39 -45.88 38.15
N PRO A 11 -24.78 -45.69 39.34
CA PRO A 11 -24.90 -44.45 40.10
C PRO A 11 -24.14 -43.29 39.42
N PRO A 12 -24.53 -42.03 39.65
CA PRO A 12 -23.88 -40.88 39.04
C PRO A 12 -22.45 -40.69 39.59
N PRO A 13 -21.49 -40.23 38.77
CA PRO A 13 -20.11 -40.02 39.21
C PRO A 13 -19.97 -38.76 40.09
N PRO A 14 -18.95 -38.70 40.98
CA PRO A 14 -18.75 -37.59 41.91
C PRO A 14 -18.37 -36.26 41.22
N PRO A 15 -18.64 -35.10 41.84
CA PRO A 15 -18.62 -33.76 41.21
C PRO A 15 -17.23 -33.19 40.87
N HIS A 16 -16.20 -34.02 40.74
CA HIS A 16 -14.84 -33.56 40.43
C HIS A 16 -14.23 -34.17 39.16
N ALA A 17 -14.97 -35.03 38.44
CA ALA A 17 -14.51 -35.60 37.17
C ALA A 17 -14.60 -34.61 35.98
N GLY A 18 -15.44 -33.57 36.08
CA GLY A 18 -15.61 -32.57 35.01
C GLY A 18 -14.40 -31.65 34.81
N ALA A 19 -13.64 -31.35 35.87
CA ALA A 19 -12.49 -30.44 35.79
C ALA A 19 -11.28 -31.07 35.10
N ALA A 20 -11.10 -32.39 35.19
CA ALA A 20 -10.01 -33.09 34.51
C ALA A 20 -10.29 -33.22 33.00
N VAL A 21 -11.55 -33.45 32.62
CA VAL A 21 -11.98 -33.50 31.22
C VAL A 21 -11.96 -32.10 30.59
N LEU A 22 -12.41 -31.06 31.30
CA LEU A 22 -12.27 -29.67 30.85
C LEU A 22 -10.81 -29.23 30.76
N ARG A 23 -9.92 -29.62 31.69
CA ARG A 23 -8.48 -29.35 31.55
C ARG A 23 -7.84 -30.11 30.39
N ARG A 24 -8.35 -31.30 30.04
CA ARG A 24 -7.87 -32.10 28.91
C ARG A 24 -8.42 -31.59 27.56
N LEU A 25 -9.66 -31.10 27.54
CA LEU A 25 -10.26 -30.40 26.40
C LEU A 25 -9.64 -29.01 26.19
N LEU A 26 -9.37 -28.26 27.26
CA LEU A 26 -8.68 -26.96 27.22
C LEU A 26 -7.19 -27.10 26.90
N ARG A 27 -6.53 -28.21 27.28
CA ARG A 27 -5.17 -28.53 26.77
C ARG A 27 -5.17 -28.84 25.27
N GLY A 28 -6.26 -29.39 24.74
CA GLY A 28 -6.42 -29.61 23.30
C GLY A 28 -6.74 -28.33 22.50
N LEU A 29 -7.15 -27.25 23.16
CA LEU A 29 -7.46 -25.96 22.52
C LEU A 29 -6.27 -24.99 22.49
N PHE A 30 -5.13 -25.32 23.10
CA PHE A 30 -3.94 -24.46 23.15
C PHE A 30 -2.63 -25.16 22.78
N THR A 31 -2.67 -26.33 22.13
CA THR A 31 -1.46 -26.95 21.56
C THR A 31 -1.63 -27.23 20.08
N THR A 32 -1.63 -26.16 19.28
CA THR A 32 -1.03 -26.17 17.94
C THR A 32 -0.37 -24.82 17.75
N GLU A 33 0.76 -24.58 18.43
CA GLU A 33 1.82 -23.83 17.74
C GLU A 33 2.22 -24.73 16.57
N ALA A 34 1.49 -24.61 15.46
CA ALA A 34 2.05 -25.00 14.18
C ALA A 34 3.41 -24.30 14.10
N PRO A 35 4.51 -25.01 13.79
CA PRO A 35 5.79 -24.36 13.64
C PRO A 35 5.61 -23.17 12.69
N LEU A 36 6.11 -22.00 13.08
CA LEU A 36 6.11 -20.82 12.22
C LEU A 36 6.58 -21.27 10.83
N PRO A 37 5.82 -20.95 9.76
CA PRO A 37 6.16 -21.44 8.44
C PRO A 37 7.60 -21.01 8.13
N SER A 38 8.40 -21.96 7.65
CA SER A 38 9.80 -21.70 7.32
C SER A 38 9.90 -20.55 6.31
N PRO A 39 10.91 -19.67 6.43
CA PRO A 39 11.14 -18.62 5.45
C PRO A 39 11.38 -19.25 4.07
N LEU A 40 10.97 -18.54 3.02
CA LEU A 40 11.22 -18.97 1.64
C LEU A 40 12.73 -19.03 1.38
N SER A 41 13.14 -20.09 0.68
CA SER A 41 14.50 -20.17 0.13
C SER A 41 14.69 -19.12 -0.98
N PRO A 42 15.93 -18.67 -1.24
CA PRO A 42 16.21 -17.72 -2.31
C PRO A 42 15.68 -18.17 -3.69
N SER A 43 15.80 -19.47 -4.02
CA SER A 43 15.32 -20.01 -5.29
C SER A 43 13.78 -19.98 -5.43
N GLU A 44 13.05 -20.14 -4.33
CA GLU A 44 11.59 -20.01 -4.35
C GLU A 44 11.16 -18.57 -4.58
N LEU A 45 11.88 -17.61 -3.97
CA LEU A 45 11.66 -16.18 -4.20
C LEU A 45 11.98 -15.78 -5.65
N ASP A 46 13.06 -16.30 -6.23
CA ASP A 46 13.40 -16.09 -7.64
C ASP A 46 12.31 -16.66 -8.57
N THR A 47 11.75 -17.81 -8.20
CA THR A 47 10.64 -18.42 -8.94
C THR A 47 9.39 -17.56 -8.85
N ILE A 48 9.03 -17.07 -7.66
CA ILE A 48 7.91 -16.13 -7.46
C ILE A 48 8.13 -14.84 -8.27
N SER A 49 9.36 -14.32 -8.24
CA SER A 49 9.79 -13.15 -9.02
C SER A 49 9.54 -13.31 -10.51
N ALA A 50 9.89 -14.47 -11.07
CA ALA A 50 9.66 -14.77 -12.48
C ALA A 50 8.19 -15.07 -12.81
N LEU A 51 7.42 -15.65 -11.89
CA LEU A 51 6.05 -16.09 -12.13
C LEU A 51 5.03 -14.95 -12.07
N ILE A 52 5.16 -13.99 -11.17
CA ILE A 52 4.18 -12.92 -11.01
C ILE A 52 3.95 -12.13 -12.32
N PRO A 53 4.99 -11.63 -13.02
CA PRO A 53 4.82 -10.93 -14.30
C PRO A 53 4.18 -11.80 -15.39
N ARG A 54 4.51 -13.10 -15.42
CA ARG A 54 3.92 -14.05 -16.38
C ARG A 54 2.43 -14.24 -16.15
N LEU A 55 2.02 -14.44 -14.90
CA LEU A 55 0.61 -14.56 -14.53
C LEU A 55 -0.17 -13.29 -14.90
N ILE A 56 0.43 -12.10 -14.72
CA ILE A 56 -0.21 -10.84 -15.14
C ILE A 56 -0.37 -10.78 -16.65
N SER A 57 0.67 -11.16 -17.40
CA SER A 57 0.66 -11.16 -18.88
C SER A 57 -0.36 -12.15 -19.45
N GLU A 58 -0.60 -13.27 -18.77
CA GLU A 58 -1.64 -14.26 -19.10
C GLU A 58 -3.04 -13.85 -18.64
N GLY A 59 -3.20 -12.68 -18.02
CA GLY A 59 -4.48 -12.19 -17.48
C GLY A 59 -4.89 -12.83 -16.14
N GLN A 60 -4.06 -13.70 -15.57
CA GLN A 60 -4.27 -14.38 -14.29
C GLN A 60 -3.94 -13.48 -13.08
N VAL A 61 -4.41 -12.23 -13.09
CA VAL A 61 -4.18 -11.23 -12.04
C VAL A 61 -4.62 -11.71 -10.65
N PRO A 62 -5.77 -12.41 -10.47
CA PRO A 62 -6.15 -12.94 -9.16
C PRO A 62 -5.18 -13.99 -8.63
N ALA A 63 -4.59 -14.80 -9.50
CA ALA A 63 -3.58 -15.79 -9.11
C ALA A 63 -2.27 -15.11 -8.70
N ALA A 64 -1.83 -14.09 -9.45
CA ALA A 64 -0.69 -13.26 -9.12
C ALA A 64 -0.87 -12.58 -7.73
N GLY A 65 -2.05 -12.04 -7.46
CA GLY A 65 -2.38 -11.43 -6.17
C GLY A 65 -2.37 -12.43 -5.01
N ARG A 66 -2.89 -13.65 -5.22
CA ARG A 66 -2.82 -14.73 -4.21
C ARG A 66 -1.39 -15.17 -3.96
N LEU A 67 -0.56 -15.30 -5.01
CA LEU A 67 0.84 -15.68 -4.87
C LEU A 67 1.63 -14.62 -4.09
N LEU A 68 1.45 -13.34 -4.43
CA LEU A 68 2.06 -12.23 -3.71
C LEU A 68 1.60 -12.20 -2.23
N SER A 69 0.30 -12.38 -2.00
CA SER A 69 -0.28 -12.43 -0.65
C SER A 69 0.29 -13.59 0.17
N ALA A 70 0.34 -14.79 -0.42
CA ALA A 70 0.90 -15.97 0.24
C ALA A 70 2.39 -15.77 0.57
N ALA A 71 3.17 -15.19 -0.34
CA ALA A 71 4.58 -14.90 -0.09
C ALA A 71 4.76 -13.91 1.08
N LEU A 72 3.89 -12.89 1.18
CA LEU A 72 3.93 -11.88 2.26
C LEU A 72 3.55 -12.42 3.65
N LEU A 73 2.90 -13.59 3.73
CA LEU A 73 2.64 -14.27 5.01
C LEU A 73 3.88 -14.99 5.56
N LEU A 74 4.91 -15.19 4.72
CA LEU A 74 6.11 -15.91 5.11
C LEU A 74 7.18 -14.96 5.68
N PRO A 75 7.91 -15.35 6.74
CA PRO A 75 8.93 -14.52 7.37
C PRO A 75 10.04 -14.10 6.38
N GLY A 76 10.50 -12.84 6.46
CA GLY A 76 11.63 -12.35 5.66
C GLY A 76 11.35 -12.08 4.18
N SER A 77 10.07 -12.17 3.76
CA SER A 77 9.64 -11.92 2.38
C SER A 77 9.62 -10.45 1.91
N PRO A 78 9.23 -9.42 2.70
CA PRO A 78 8.97 -8.09 2.14
C PRO A 78 10.21 -7.41 1.54
N GLU A 79 11.40 -7.71 2.07
CA GLU A 79 12.67 -7.15 1.58
C GLU A 79 13.17 -7.83 0.29
N ARG A 80 12.66 -9.02 -0.03
CA ARG A 80 13.19 -9.89 -1.11
C ARG A 80 12.19 -10.12 -2.24
N LEU A 81 10.98 -9.59 -2.11
CA LEU A 81 9.98 -9.64 -3.17
C LEU A 81 10.38 -8.74 -4.35
N PRO A 82 9.96 -9.10 -5.57
CA PRO A 82 10.40 -8.46 -6.82
C PRO A 82 9.74 -7.11 -7.07
N PHE A 83 9.55 -6.27 -6.05
CA PHE A 83 8.72 -5.09 -6.19
C PHE A 83 9.23 -4.10 -7.25
N PRO A 84 10.54 -3.78 -7.36
CA PRO A 84 11.01 -2.87 -8.40
C PRO A 84 10.84 -3.43 -9.83
N PRO A 85 11.27 -4.67 -10.16
CA PRO A 85 11.00 -5.25 -11.49
C PRO A 85 9.51 -5.40 -11.79
N LEU A 86 8.70 -5.74 -10.78
CA LEU A 86 7.26 -5.83 -10.92
C LEU A 86 6.62 -4.46 -11.20
N ALA A 87 7.09 -3.41 -10.53
CA ALA A 87 6.65 -2.05 -10.77
C ALA A 87 6.97 -1.58 -12.19
N GLU A 88 8.18 -1.86 -12.69
CA GLU A 88 8.58 -1.58 -14.07
C GLU A 88 7.68 -2.33 -15.07
N HIS A 89 7.47 -3.64 -14.86
CA HIS A 89 6.59 -4.44 -15.68
C HIS A 89 5.16 -3.89 -15.71
N LEU A 90 4.56 -3.62 -14.54
CA LEU A 90 3.22 -3.03 -14.43
C LEU A 90 3.13 -1.67 -15.12
N ALA A 91 4.17 -0.85 -15.02
CA ALA A 91 4.24 0.45 -15.67
C ALA A 91 4.38 0.33 -17.19
N SER A 92 4.88 -0.78 -17.73
CA SER A 92 4.93 -1.03 -19.18
C SER A 92 3.61 -1.54 -19.76
N LEU A 93 2.66 -1.97 -18.91
CA LEU A 93 1.36 -2.44 -19.36
C LEU A 93 0.48 -1.29 -19.87
N PRO A 94 -0.40 -1.55 -20.87
CA PRO A 94 -1.30 -0.53 -21.40
C PRO A 94 -2.34 -0.05 -20.39
N THR A 95 -2.61 -0.83 -19.34
CA THR A 95 -3.59 -0.51 -18.31
C THR A 95 -3.02 -0.74 -16.91
N LEU A 96 -3.44 0.09 -15.95
CA LEU A 96 -3.09 -0.09 -14.54
C LEU A 96 -4.06 -0.99 -13.77
N THR A 97 -5.01 -1.66 -14.45
CA THR A 97 -5.93 -2.59 -13.80
C THR A 97 -5.20 -3.67 -12.99
N PRO A 98 -4.12 -4.32 -13.50
CA PRO A 98 -3.36 -5.28 -12.71
C PRO A 98 -2.65 -4.64 -11.51
N ALA A 99 -2.10 -3.43 -11.68
CA ALA A 99 -1.42 -2.71 -10.60
C ALA A 99 -2.39 -2.39 -9.45
N PHE A 100 -3.57 -1.83 -9.77
CA PHE A 100 -4.58 -1.53 -8.75
C PHE A 100 -5.16 -2.80 -8.12
N ALA A 101 -5.29 -3.90 -8.87
CA ALA A 101 -5.72 -5.18 -8.30
C ALA A 101 -4.71 -5.71 -7.27
N LEU A 102 -3.41 -5.64 -7.55
CA LEU A 102 -2.37 -6.03 -6.61
C LEU A 102 -2.32 -5.12 -5.38
N LEU A 103 -2.37 -3.79 -5.57
CA LEU A 103 -2.44 -2.83 -4.46
C LEU A 103 -3.68 -3.09 -3.59
N THR A 104 -4.82 -3.39 -4.21
CA THR A 104 -6.06 -3.76 -3.50
C THR A 104 -5.93 -5.10 -2.77
N ALA A 105 -5.20 -6.07 -3.32
CA ALA A 105 -4.88 -7.30 -2.63
C ALA A 105 -4.05 -7.03 -1.35
N LEU A 106 -3.05 -6.14 -1.40
CA LEU A 106 -2.28 -5.73 -0.22
C LEU A 106 -3.17 -5.04 0.83
N ARG A 107 -4.11 -4.19 0.38
CA ARG A 107 -5.05 -3.47 1.24
C ARG A 107 -5.93 -4.39 2.08
N HIS A 108 -6.40 -5.49 1.49
CA HIS A 108 -7.28 -6.47 2.11
C HIS A 108 -6.55 -7.70 2.68
N HIS A 109 -5.22 -7.71 2.61
CA HIS A 109 -4.41 -8.78 3.19
C HIS A 109 -4.54 -8.78 4.72
N PRO A 110 -4.58 -9.94 5.40
CA PRO A 110 -4.72 -10.01 6.87
C PRO A 110 -3.63 -9.25 7.63
N VAL A 111 -2.40 -9.24 7.10
CA VAL A 111 -1.25 -8.52 7.71
C VAL A 111 -1.18 -7.05 7.27
N ARG A 112 -1.97 -6.65 6.26
CA ARG A 112 -1.95 -5.30 5.64
C ARG A 112 -0.53 -4.76 5.39
N PRO A 113 0.27 -5.44 4.55
CA PRO A 113 1.65 -5.06 4.29
C PRO A 113 1.72 -3.68 3.63
N SER A 114 2.87 -2.99 3.81
CA SER A 114 3.10 -1.68 3.20
C SER A 114 2.99 -1.76 1.67
N PRO A 115 2.22 -0.87 1.02
CA PRO A 115 2.14 -0.79 -0.43
C PRO A 115 3.34 -0.06 -1.05
N LEU A 116 4.12 0.68 -0.25
CA LEU A 116 5.19 1.56 -0.75
C LEU A 116 6.26 0.84 -1.59
N PRO A 117 6.75 -0.37 -1.21
CA PRO A 117 7.75 -1.08 -2.01
C PRO A 117 7.33 -1.29 -3.47
N LEU A 118 6.03 -1.47 -3.75
CA LEU A 118 5.48 -1.59 -5.10
C LEU A 118 5.09 -0.23 -5.70
N ALA A 119 4.38 0.59 -4.91
CA ALA A 119 3.72 1.79 -5.41
C ALA A 119 4.70 2.93 -5.70
N THR A 120 5.74 3.11 -4.88
CA THR A 120 6.75 4.17 -5.05
C THR A 120 7.57 3.99 -6.33
N PRO A 121 8.16 2.81 -6.63
CA PRO A 121 8.82 2.62 -7.92
C PRO A 121 7.83 2.65 -9.09
N LEU A 122 6.59 2.16 -8.94
CA LEU A 122 5.57 2.23 -10.00
C LEU A 122 5.27 3.69 -10.38
N LEU A 123 5.07 4.54 -9.37
CA LEU A 123 4.90 5.97 -9.52
C LEU A 123 6.08 6.60 -10.27
N GLY A 124 7.31 6.27 -9.86
CA GLY A 124 8.53 6.75 -10.51
C GLY A 124 8.64 6.36 -11.99
N HIS A 125 8.37 5.09 -12.33
CA HIS A 125 8.40 4.61 -13.71
C HIS A 125 7.33 5.28 -14.58
N LEU A 126 6.10 5.45 -14.07
CA LEU A 126 5.03 6.14 -14.80
C LEU A 126 5.39 7.60 -15.10
N LEU A 127 6.00 8.30 -14.14
CA LEU A 127 6.48 9.67 -14.34
C LEU A 127 7.61 9.73 -15.36
N ALA A 128 8.56 8.78 -15.32
CA ALA A 128 9.63 8.68 -16.31
C ALA A 128 9.10 8.42 -17.74
N MET A 129 8.02 7.64 -17.87
CA MET A 129 7.32 7.40 -19.13
C MET A 129 6.32 8.52 -19.51
N ARG A 130 6.33 9.64 -18.80
CA ARG A 130 5.40 10.78 -18.99
C ARG A 130 3.92 10.44 -18.88
N ARG A 131 3.56 9.37 -18.17
CA ARG A 131 2.17 8.93 -17.91
C ARG A 131 1.60 9.65 -16.67
N ALA A 132 1.55 10.98 -16.69
CA ALA A 132 1.21 11.82 -15.53
C ALA A 132 -0.15 11.46 -14.88
N ARG A 133 -1.20 11.28 -15.69
CA ARG A 133 -2.56 10.94 -15.18
C ARG A 133 -2.60 9.63 -14.38
N GLU A 134 -1.79 8.67 -14.81
CA GLU A 134 -1.70 7.37 -14.16
C GLU A 134 -0.85 7.43 -12.90
N ALA A 135 0.27 8.14 -12.94
CA ALA A 135 1.07 8.45 -11.76
C ALA A 135 0.20 9.13 -10.68
N ALA A 136 -0.60 10.13 -11.06
CA ALA A 136 -1.54 10.80 -10.15
C ALA A 136 -2.58 9.83 -9.57
N SER A 137 -3.03 8.85 -10.37
CA SER A 137 -3.96 7.81 -9.89
C SER A 137 -3.33 6.86 -8.87
N VAL A 138 -2.05 6.51 -9.03
CA VAL A 138 -1.29 5.71 -8.06
C VAL A 138 -1.09 6.50 -6.76
N LEU A 139 -0.66 7.76 -6.84
CA LEU A 139 -0.52 8.62 -5.66
C LEU A 139 -1.86 8.78 -4.91
N ARG A 140 -2.94 9.08 -5.64
CA ARG A 140 -4.29 9.19 -5.06
C ARG A 140 -4.74 7.90 -4.39
N TRP A 141 -4.34 6.73 -4.90
CA TRP A 141 -4.65 5.46 -4.25
C TRP A 141 -3.94 5.31 -2.90
N LEU A 142 -2.69 5.77 -2.81
CA LEU A 142 -1.90 5.77 -1.57
C LEU A 142 -2.43 6.76 -0.53
N CYS A 143 -2.92 7.93 -0.95
CA CYS A 143 -3.48 8.96 -0.07
C CYS A 143 -4.87 8.63 0.47
N ARG A 144 -5.49 7.50 0.07
CA ARG A 144 -6.82 7.12 0.60
C ARG A 144 -6.75 6.86 2.12
N PRO A 145 -7.79 7.24 2.89
CA PRO A 145 -7.82 7.02 4.34
C PRO A 145 -7.65 5.56 4.76
N ASP A 146 -8.09 4.63 3.92
CA ASP A 146 -8.04 3.19 4.14
C ASP A 146 -6.80 2.51 3.50
N SER A 147 -5.84 3.28 2.98
CA SER A 147 -4.52 2.74 2.56
C SER A 147 -3.80 2.12 3.77
N PRO A 148 -3.11 0.97 3.63
CA PRO A 148 -2.36 0.38 4.73
C PRO A 148 -1.26 1.29 5.29
N LEU A 149 -0.67 2.13 4.43
CA LEU A 149 0.35 3.11 4.81
C LEU A 149 0.25 4.33 3.87
N ARG A 150 0.41 5.53 4.44
CA ARG A 150 0.49 6.79 3.68
C ARG A 150 1.86 6.93 2.99
N PRO A 151 1.97 7.72 1.91
CA PRO A 151 3.26 8.02 1.30
C PRO A 151 4.23 8.66 2.30
N ASP A 152 5.51 8.32 2.20
CA ASP A 152 6.57 8.97 2.96
C ASP A 152 7.17 10.16 2.19
N ALA A 153 8.11 10.87 2.82
CA ALA A 153 8.77 12.03 2.21
C ALA A 153 9.45 11.71 0.88
N ALA A 154 10.03 10.50 0.75
CA ALA A 154 10.67 10.06 -0.49
C ALA A 154 9.63 9.85 -1.61
N THR A 155 8.51 9.21 -1.30
CA THR A 155 7.43 8.96 -2.27
C THR A 155 6.77 10.26 -2.72
N TYR A 156 6.47 11.18 -1.79
CA TYR A 156 5.98 12.50 -2.13
C TYR A 156 6.99 13.30 -2.96
N GLY A 157 8.28 13.25 -2.60
CA GLY A 157 9.34 13.91 -3.36
C GLY A 157 9.44 13.42 -4.80
N ILE A 158 9.32 12.11 -5.04
CA ILE A 158 9.27 11.53 -6.38
C ILE A 158 8.06 12.09 -7.15
N ALA A 159 6.89 12.14 -6.52
CA ALA A 159 5.66 12.63 -7.13
C ALA A 159 5.78 14.11 -7.54
N VAL A 160 6.08 14.98 -6.58
CA VAL A 160 6.16 16.43 -6.76
C VAL A 160 7.20 16.77 -7.82
N ALA A 161 8.44 16.29 -7.66
CA ALA A 161 9.51 16.56 -8.61
C ALA A 161 9.21 15.99 -10.01
N GLY A 162 8.57 14.82 -10.08
CA GLY A 162 8.17 14.22 -11.34
C GLY A 162 7.10 15.03 -12.08
N PHE A 163 6.05 15.49 -11.40
CA PHE A 163 5.01 16.32 -12.00
C PHE A 163 5.56 17.67 -12.47
N CYS A 164 6.43 18.33 -11.68
CA CYS A 164 7.12 19.55 -12.10
C CYS A 164 7.91 19.33 -13.40
N ARG A 165 8.70 18.24 -13.49
CA ARG A 165 9.46 17.91 -14.71
C ARG A 165 8.58 17.64 -15.93
N LEU A 166 7.34 17.19 -15.71
CA LEU A 166 6.39 16.96 -16.79
C LEU A 166 5.66 18.23 -17.24
N GLY A 167 5.86 19.36 -16.56
CA GLY A 167 5.10 20.58 -16.80
C GLY A 167 3.65 20.46 -16.32
N ASP A 168 3.40 19.68 -15.26
CA ASP A 168 2.09 19.55 -14.62
C ASP A 168 2.12 20.15 -13.20
N PRO A 169 2.16 21.50 -13.09
CA PRO A 169 2.18 22.16 -11.79
C PRO A 169 0.90 21.89 -10.97
N LYS A 170 -0.22 21.52 -11.60
CA LYS A 170 -1.46 21.15 -10.88
C LYS A 170 -1.21 19.95 -10.00
N SER A 171 -0.80 18.85 -10.64
CA SER A 171 -0.58 17.58 -9.94
C SER A 171 0.58 17.69 -8.94
N ALA A 172 1.58 18.51 -9.24
CA ALA A 172 2.68 18.80 -8.31
C ALA A 172 2.18 19.53 -7.05
N LEU A 173 1.34 20.55 -7.22
CA LEU A 173 0.74 21.30 -6.10
C LEU A 173 -0.19 20.42 -5.25
N VAL A 174 -1.04 19.59 -5.89
CA VAL A 174 -1.88 18.61 -5.18
C VAL A 174 -1.01 17.67 -4.34
N ALA A 175 0.06 17.12 -4.91
CA ALA A 175 0.97 16.23 -4.18
C ALA A 175 1.68 16.95 -3.01
N LEU A 176 2.04 18.23 -3.18
CA LEU A 176 2.61 19.07 -2.13
C LEU A 176 1.61 19.32 -0.99
N GLY A 177 0.34 19.56 -1.33
CA GLY A 177 -0.75 19.72 -0.36
C GLY A 177 -1.05 18.45 0.41
N GLU A 178 -1.10 17.30 -0.26
CA GLU A 178 -1.26 15.99 0.38
C GLU A 178 -0.10 15.69 1.33
N MET A 179 1.14 15.93 0.89
CA MET A 179 2.34 15.84 1.71
C MET A 179 2.20 16.69 2.98
N ALA A 180 1.72 17.93 2.85
CA ALA A 180 1.46 18.81 3.96
C ALA A 180 0.32 18.31 4.87
N SER A 181 -0.78 17.82 4.31
CA SER A 181 -1.91 17.29 5.09
C SER A 181 -1.52 16.08 5.95
N ASP A 182 -0.55 15.30 5.47
CA ASP A 182 -0.01 14.11 6.15
C ASP A 182 1.03 14.43 7.23
N GLY A 183 1.32 15.70 7.50
CA GLY A 183 2.36 16.06 8.47
C GLY A 183 3.79 15.95 7.92
N VAL A 184 3.96 15.66 6.63
CA VAL A 184 5.27 15.54 6.00
C VAL A 184 5.68 16.92 5.48
N ARG A 185 6.79 17.47 5.99
CA ARG A 185 7.24 18.82 5.60
C ARG A 185 7.86 18.81 4.20
N PRO A 186 7.32 19.55 3.21
CA PRO A 186 8.01 19.74 1.94
C PRO A 186 9.38 20.36 2.15
N SER A 187 10.39 19.84 1.44
CA SER A 187 11.69 20.51 1.39
C SER A 187 11.58 21.80 0.59
N GLN A 188 12.48 22.75 0.89
CA GLN A 188 12.57 24.00 0.14
C GLN A 188 12.75 23.73 -1.37
N GLU A 189 13.57 22.75 -1.72
CA GLU A 189 13.82 22.31 -3.11
C GLU A 189 12.52 21.90 -3.83
N LEU A 190 11.62 21.17 -3.17
CA LEU A 190 10.35 20.76 -3.76
C LEU A 190 9.39 21.95 -3.94
N GLN A 191 9.37 22.87 -2.98
CA GLN A 191 8.54 24.06 -3.07
C GLN A 191 9.01 25.00 -4.19
N GLU A 192 10.32 25.21 -4.32
CA GLU A 192 10.94 25.95 -5.42
C GLU A 192 10.64 25.28 -6.78
N ALA A 193 10.73 23.95 -6.87
CA ALA A 193 10.40 23.22 -8.09
C ALA A 193 8.94 23.40 -8.52
N VAL A 194 7.99 23.46 -7.56
CA VAL A 194 6.56 23.73 -7.87
C VAL A 194 6.38 25.17 -8.33
N ARG A 195 6.98 26.14 -7.62
CA ARG A 195 6.96 27.56 -8.03
C ARG A 195 7.50 27.73 -9.43
N ASP A 196 8.66 27.15 -9.73
CA ASP A 196 9.29 27.28 -11.04
C ASP A 196 8.41 26.64 -12.12
N ALA A 197 7.83 25.46 -11.87
CA ALA A 197 6.88 24.84 -12.80
C ALA A 197 5.66 25.73 -13.08
N MET A 198 5.11 26.41 -12.05
CA MET A 198 4.02 27.37 -12.21
C MET A 198 4.43 28.59 -13.06
N LEU A 199 5.63 29.15 -12.82
CA LEU A 199 6.14 30.27 -13.62
C LEU A 199 6.29 29.89 -15.10
N HIS A 200 6.75 28.67 -15.39
CA HIS A 200 6.85 28.16 -16.77
C HIS A 200 5.47 27.95 -17.43
N ASP A 201 4.44 27.68 -16.63
CA ASP A 201 3.04 27.55 -17.08
C ASP A 201 2.29 28.91 -17.08
N ALA A 202 3.01 30.03 -16.91
CA ALA A 202 2.48 31.39 -16.82
C ALA A 202 1.49 31.63 -15.65
N ARG A 203 1.58 30.81 -14.60
CA ARG A 203 0.80 30.89 -13.35
C ARG A 203 1.50 31.77 -12.32
N ILE A 204 1.73 33.03 -12.68
CA ILE A 204 2.60 33.95 -11.92
C ILE A 204 2.03 34.28 -10.54
N GLU A 205 0.73 34.56 -10.47
CA GLU A 205 0.06 34.92 -9.22
C GLU A 205 0.06 33.73 -8.24
N GLU A 206 -0.19 32.51 -8.73
CA GLU A 206 -0.14 31.30 -7.89
C GLU A 206 1.29 31.00 -7.41
N ALA A 207 2.29 31.22 -8.27
CA ALA A 207 3.69 31.05 -7.90
C ALA A 207 4.12 32.02 -6.78
N TRP A 208 3.71 33.28 -6.84
CA TRP A 208 3.98 34.26 -5.79
C TRP A 208 3.22 33.96 -4.50
N ALA A 209 1.96 33.56 -4.60
CA ALA A 209 1.19 33.13 -3.44
C ALA A 209 1.84 31.93 -2.73
N LEU A 210 2.38 30.96 -3.49
CA LEU A 210 3.16 29.86 -2.96
C LEU A 210 4.44 30.35 -2.26
N GLU A 211 5.20 31.26 -2.89
CA GLU A 211 6.43 31.82 -2.29
C GLU A 211 6.16 32.57 -0.98
N GLU A 212 5.11 33.39 -0.93
CA GLU A 212 4.70 34.09 0.30
C GLU A 212 4.27 33.11 1.39
N ALA A 213 3.57 32.03 1.05
CA ALA A 213 3.22 30.98 2.00
C ALA A 213 4.46 30.26 2.55
N MET A 214 5.51 30.04 1.74
CA MET A 214 6.76 29.42 2.18
C MET A 214 7.50 30.25 3.25
N ARG A 215 7.30 31.57 3.27
CA ARG A 215 7.90 32.47 4.27
C ARG A 215 7.25 32.35 5.64
N LEU A 216 6.05 31.77 5.73
CA LEU A 216 5.34 31.64 6.99
C LEU A 216 5.83 30.39 7.75
N PRO A 217 6.08 30.48 9.08
CA PRO A 217 6.63 29.38 9.87
C PRO A 217 5.63 28.23 10.10
N GLU A 218 4.37 28.40 9.70
CA GLU A 218 3.26 27.51 10.04
C GLU A 218 2.88 26.60 8.88
N PHE A 219 3.21 25.32 9.03
CA PHE A 219 2.90 24.25 8.10
C PHE A 219 1.39 24.07 7.79
N LYS A 220 0.49 24.39 8.74
CA LYS A 220 -0.97 24.35 8.51
C LYS A 220 -1.43 25.33 7.42
N LYS A 221 -0.73 26.46 7.26
CA LYS A 221 -1.04 27.45 6.24
C LYS A 221 -0.72 26.94 4.84
N THR A 222 0.15 25.94 4.69
CA THR A 222 0.46 25.32 3.39
C THR A 222 -0.75 24.57 2.83
N VAL A 223 -1.49 23.83 3.66
CA VAL A 223 -2.69 23.10 3.21
C VAL A 223 -3.79 24.08 2.78
N GLU A 224 -4.11 25.06 3.65
CA GLU A 224 -5.11 26.09 3.34
C GLU A 224 -4.76 26.90 2.08
N MET A 225 -3.46 27.20 1.89
CA MET A 225 -2.98 27.87 0.68
C MET A 225 -3.13 26.98 -0.56
N VAL A 226 -2.73 25.71 -0.50
CA VAL A 226 -2.87 24.77 -1.63
C VAL A 226 -4.35 24.63 -2.01
N ASP A 227 -5.25 24.48 -1.05
CA ASP A 227 -6.70 24.38 -1.31
C ASP A 227 -7.22 25.65 -1.99
N LYS A 228 -6.82 26.83 -1.51
CA LYS A 228 -7.17 28.12 -2.13
C LYS A 228 -6.65 28.22 -3.57
N LEU A 229 -5.39 27.83 -3.80
CA LEU A 229 -4.79 27.85 -5.13
C LEU A 229 -5.51 26.88 -6.05
N LEU A 230 -5.80 25.64 -5.61
CA LEU A 230 -6.51 24.67 -6.43
C LEU A 230 -7.94 25.12 -6.78
N GLY A 231 -8.63 25.81 -5.87
CA GLY A 231 -9.94 26.42 -6.16
C GLY A 231 -9.87 27.42 -7.31
N ALA A 232 -8.82 28.25 -7.37
CA ALA A 232 -8.62 29.20 -8.46
C ALA A 232 -8.28 28.53 -9.83
N TRP A 233 -8.05 27.22 -9.87
CA TRP A 233 -7.79 26.47 -11.12
C TRP A 233 -9.05 25.83 -11.70
N GLU A 234 -10.19 25.92 -10.99
CA GLU A 234 -11.46 25.34 -11.42
C GLU A 234 -12.42 26.40 -12.01
N ASP A 235 -12.12 27.69 -11.80
CA ASP A 235 -12.78 28.87 -12.39
C ASP A 235 -12.13 29.30 -13.72
#